data_AF-A0A2N2H6D0-F1
#
_entry.id   AF-A0A2N2H6D0-F1
#
_cell.length_a   1.000
_cell.length_b   1.000
_cell.length_c   1.000
_cell.angle_alpha   90.00
_cell.angle_beta   90.00
_cell.angle_gamma   90.00
#
_symmetry.space_group_name_H-M   'P 1'
#
loop_
_entity.id
_entity.type
_entity.pdbx_description
1 polymer ?
#
loop_
_entity_poly.entity_id
_entity_poly.type
_entity_poly.pdbx_seq_one_letter_code
_entity_poly.pdbx_strand_id
1 'polypeptide(L)'
;MALHGLDMRLSEHFVDKWRELFKKEPSVQEVLSIIQDPRTVWVQKCMDMLHLSGKPYRTLRTYINFDRRIAIKVDEISKKVVTFVAEEPKSRNGFK
;
A
#
# COMPACT_ATOMS: atom_id res chain seq x y z
N MET A 1 -5.21 -16.98 -2.56
CA MET A 1 -5.57 -16.48 -1.22
C MET A 1 -6.21 -15.11 -1.37
N ALA A 2 -7.51 -15.01 -1.11
CA ALA A 2 -8.23 -13.74 -1.11
C ALA A 2 -8.03 -13.02 0.23
N LEU A 3 -7.75 -11.72 0.19
CA LEU A 3 -7.54 -10.85 1.36
C LEU A 3 -8.87 -10.48 2.03
N HIS A 4 -9.75 -11.45 2.31
CA HIS A 4 -11.00 -11.19 3.02
C HIS A 4 -10.74 -11.03 4.53
N GLY A 5 -11.07 -9.86 5.10
CA GLY A 5 -11.17 -9.65 6.55
C GLY A 5 -9.89 -9.24 7.29
N LEU A 6 -8.98 -8.48 6.68
CA LEU A 6 -7.72 -8.10 7.34
C LEU A 6 -7.84 -6.90 8.28
N ASP A 7 -7.53 -7.15 9.56
CA ASP A 7 -6.98 -6.12 10.47
C ASP A 7 -5.63 -5.67 9.91
N MET A 8 -5.69 -4.66 9.05
CA MET A 8 -4.52 -4.08 8.38
C MET A 8 -4.08 -2.84 9.15
N ARG A 9 -2.78 -2.77 9.44
CA ARG A 9 -2.18 -1.67 10.21
C ARG A 9 -1.41 -0.75 9.28
N LEU A 10 -1.51 0.55 9.51
CA LEU A 10 -0.71 1.55 8.81
C LEU A 10 0.59 1.78 9.58
N SER A 11 1.73 1.80 8.89
CA SER A 11 2.99 2.23 9.53
C SER A 11 2.98 3.75 9.76
N GLU A 12 3.71 4.23 10.76
CA GLU A 12 3.90 5.67 10.98
C GLU A 12 4.46 6.35 9.72
N HIS A 13 5.49 5.75 9.11
CA HIS A 13 6.06 6.24 7.86
C HIS A 13 5.03 6.37 6.71
N PHE A 14 4.12 5.41 6.58
CA PHE A 14 3.05 5.49 5.59
C PHE A 14 2.10 6.65 5.90
N VAL A 15 1.70 6.79 7.16
CA VAL A 15 0.79 7.86 7.61
C VAL A 15 1.40 9.24 7.35
N ASP A 16 2.66 9.43 7.71
CA ASP A 16 3.35 10.71 7.54
C ASP A 16 3.47 11.10 6.07
N LYS A 17 3.90 10.17 5.21
CA LYS A 17 3.96 10.41 3.76
C LYS A 17 2.58 10.70 3.15
N TRP A 18 1.54 10.03 3.66
CA TRP A 18 0.19 10.22 3.15
C TRP A 18 -0.32 11.61 3.48
N ARG A 19 -0.10 12.06 4.72
CA ARG A 19 -0.40 13.44 5.16
C ARG A 19 0.38 14.46 4.34
N GLU A 20 1.65 14.19 4.09
CA GLU A 20 2.51 15.08 3.29
C GLU A 20 1.95 15.27 1.87
N LEU A 21 1.59 14.18 1.20
CA LEU A 21 1.15 14.23 -0.20
C LEU A 21 -0.31 14.64 -0.37
N PHE A 22 -1.23 14.04 0.39
CA PHE A 22 -2.68 14.20 0.21
C PHE A 22 -3.31 15.21 1.18
N LYS A 23 -2.52 15.74 2.14
CA LYS A 23 -2.97 16.73 3.13
C LYS A 23 -4.20 16.27 3.95
N LYS A 24 -4.32 14.96 4.18
CA LYS A 24 -5.39 14.34 4.98
C LYS A 24 -4.88 13.09 5.72
N GLU A 25 -5.64 12.63 6.71
CA GLU A 25 -5.40 11.32 7.33
C GLU A 25 -5.73 10.18 6.37
N PRO A 26 -4.87 9.14 6.26
CA PRO A 26 -5.26 7.91 5.59
C PRO A 26 -6.26 7.12 6.43
N SER A 27 -7.07 6.31 5.75
CA SER A 27 -7.85 5.24 6.41
C SER A 27 -7.45 3.88 5.89
N VAL A 28 -7.59 2.85 6.72
CA VAL A 28 -7.37 1.46 6.32
C VAL A 28 -8.31 1.09 5.17
N GLN A 29 -9.57 1.51 5.23
CA GLN A 29 -10.57 1.27 4.19
C GLN A 29 -10.18 1.89 2.84
N GLU A 30 -9.59 3.10 2.84
CA GLU A 30 -9.08 3.72 1.62
C GLU A 30 -7.96 2.88 1.01
N VAL A 31 -7.01 2.41 1.81
CA VAL A 31 -5.94 1.53 1.34
C VAL A 31 -6.49 0.20 0.83
N LEU A 32 -7.43 -0.42 1.55
CA LEU A 32 -8.09 -1.65 1.13
C LEU A 32 -8.80 -1.48 -0.22
N SER A 33 -9.50 -0.36 -0.42
CA SER A 33 -10.18 -0.05 -1.68
C SER A 33 -9.23 0.07 -2.87
N ILE A 34 -7.95 0.41 -2.62
CA ILE A 34 -6.91 0.48 -3.64
C ILE A 34 -6.35 -0.92 -3.90
N ILE A 35 -5.91 -1.62 -2.85
CA ILE A 35 -5.21 -2.91 -3.03
C ILE A 35 -6.13 -4.06 -3.46
N GLN A 36 -7.42 -3.97 -3.13
CA GLN A 36 -8.45 -4.97 -3.49
C GLN A 36 -9.22 -4.60 -4.76
N ASP A 37 -8.96 -3.44 -5.36
CA ASP A 37 -9.53 -3.09 -6.67
C ASP A 37 -9.14 -4.19 -7.68
N PRO A 38 -10.09 -4.77 -8.44
CA PRO A 38 -9.80 -5.82 -9.42
C PRO A 38 -8.78 -5.42 -10.50
N ARG A 39 -8.59 -4.10 -10.72
CA ARG A 39 -7.62 -3.55 -11.67
C ARG A 39 -6.24 -3.36 -11.06
N THR A 40 -6.10 -3.58 -9.76
CA THR A 40 -4.81 -3.52 -9.08
C THR A 40 -4.00 -4.78 -9.37
N VAL A 41 -2.81 -4.59 -9.92
CA VAL A 41 -1.85 -5.67 -10.13
C VAL A 41 -0.95 -5.76 -8.90
N TRP A 42 -0.79 -6.96 -8.34
CA TRP A 42 0.23 -7.20 -7.33
C TRP A 42 1.51 -7.67 -8.01
N VAL A 43 2.64 -7.14 -7.55
CA VAL A 43 3.98 -7.50 -8.01
C VAL A 43 4.81 -7.86 -6.78
N GLN A 44 5.43 -9.03 -6.79
CA GLN A 44 6.38 -9.46 -5.77
C GLN A 44 7.79 -9.45 -6.35
N LYS A 45 8.48 -8.32 -6.23
CA LYS A 45 9.88 -8.18 -6.66
C LYS A 45 10.90 -8.51 -5.55
N CYS A 46 10.44 -8.64 -4.30
CA CYS A 46 11.30 -8.91 -3.16
C CYS A 46 11.29 -10.40 -2.80
N MET A 47 12.46 -10.95 -2.49
CA MET A 47 12.57 -12.29 -1.89
C MET A 47 11.91 -12.28 -0.51
N ASP A 48 11.26 -13.37 -0.15
CA ASP A 48 10.76 -13.58 1.21
C ASP A 48 11.94 -13.68 2.17
N MET A 49 11.81 -13.03 3.34
CA MET A 49 12.79 -13.21 4.41
C MET A 49 12.37 -14.39 5.27
N LEU A 50 13.26 -15.38 5.33
CA LEU A 50 12.99 -16.69 5.94
C LEU A 50 13.73 -16.83 7.27
N HIS A 51 13.12 -17.53 8.22
CA HIS A 51 13.83 -18.08 9.37
C HIS A 51 14.78 -19.19 8.90
N LEU A 52 15.69 -19.63 9.79
CA LEU A 52 16.54 -20.82 9.53
C LEU A 52 15.71 -22.08 9.24
N SER A 53 14.47 -22.15 9.73
CA SER A 53 13.52 -23.23 9.42
C SER A 53 12.90 -23.17 8.02
N GLY A 54 13.22 -22.14 7.23
CA GLY A 54 12.60 -21.89 5.91
C GLY A 54 11.23 -21.22 5.97
N LYS A 55 10.66 -21.01 7.15
CA LYS A 55 9.37 -20.30 7.30
C LYS A 55 9.56 -18.80 7.03
N PRO A 56 8.75 -18.18 6.15
CA PRO A 56 8.84 -16.73 5.93
C PRO A 56 8.37 -15.98 7.19
N TYR A 57 9.15 -14.99 7.61
CA TYR A 57 8.79 -14.04 8.67
C TYR A 57 8.50 -12.65 8.13
N ARG A 58 8.84 -12.38 6.87
CA ARG A 58 8.40 -11.19 6.14
C ARG A 58 8.23 -11.45 4.66
N THR A 59 7.09 -11.03 4.12
CA THR A 59 6.78 -11.07 2.68
C THR A 59 6.29 -9.69 2.27
N LEU A 60 7.06 -9.00 1.43
CA LEU A 60 6.69 -7.67 0.93
C LEU A 60 6.10 -7.76 -0.47
N ARG A 61 4.87 -7.27 -0.62
CA ARG A 61 4.20 -7.15 -1.92
C ARG A 61 3.97 -5.69 -2.27
N THR A 62 4.09 -5.38 -3.56
CA THR A 62 3.73 -4.06 -4.09
C THR A 62 2.44 -4.21 -4.88
N TYR A 63 1.39 -3.51 -4.47
CA TYR A 63 0.12 -3.40 -5.17
C TYR A 63 0.13 -2.13 -6.01
N ILE A 64 -0.08 -2.24 -7.32
CA ILE A 64 -0.04 -1.13 -8.26
C ILE A 64 -1.43 -0.96 -8.86
N ASN A 65 -2.05 0.19 -8.61
CA ASN A 65 -3.29 0.59 -9.26
C ASN A 65 -2.96 1.70 -10.26
N PHE A 66 -2.96 1.37 -11.55
CA PHE A 66 -2.59 2.32 -12.61
C PHE A 66 -3.63 3.43 -12.79
N ASP A 67 -4.92 3.13 -12.62
CA ASP A 67 -6.00 4.11 -12.75
C ASP A 67 -5.89 5.20 -11.67
N ARG A 68 -5.55 4.79 -10.45
CA ARG A 68 -5.33 5.67 -9.29
C ARG A 68 -3.89 6.20 -9.21
N ARG A 69 -3.01 5.76 -10.13
CA ARG A 69 -1.60 6.19 -10.22
C ARG A 69 -0.85 6.06 -8.89
N ILE A 70 -1.05 4.95 -8.21
CA ILE A 70 -0.48 4.68 -6.88
C ILE A 70 0.04 3.24 -6.79
N ALA A 71 1.21 3.10 -6.17
CA ALA A 71 1.81 1.84 -5.78
C ALA A 71 1.94 1.78 -4.25
N ILE A 72 1.37 0.76 -3.61
CA ILE A 72 1.36 0.56 -2.16
C ILE A 72 2.18 -0.70 -1.82
N LYS A 73 3.11 -0.58 -0.89
CA LYS A 73 3.89 -1.71 -0.38
C LYS A 73 3.33 -2.22 0.94
N VAL A 74 3.05 -3.52 1.02
CA VAL A 74 2.46 -4.19 2.18
C VAL A 74 3.34 -5.35 2.63
N ASP A 75 3.54 -5.46 3.93
CA ASP A 75 4.04 -6.67 4.58
C ASP A 75 2.86 -7.62 4.82
N GLU A 76 2.79 -8.66 4.00
CA GLU A 76 1.71 -9.64 3.98
C GLU A 76 1.68 -10.56 5.19
N ILE A 77 2.77 -10.64 5.96
CA ILE A 77 2.81 -11.48 7.17
C ILE A 77 2.35 -10.65 8.36
N SER A 78 2.93 -9.46 8.55
CA SER A 78 2.56 -8.60 9.68
C SER A 78 1.27 -7.78 9.43
N LYS A 79 0.71 -7.86 8.22
CA LYS A 79 -0.47 -7.12 7.75
C LYS A 79 -0.30 -5.61 7.91
N LYS A 80 0.89 -5.14 7.58
CA LYS A 80 1.29 -3.73 7.74
C LYS A 80 1.51 -3.07 6.38
N VAL A 81 0.83 -1.96 6.15
CA VAL A 81 1.12 -1.07 5.02
C VAL A 81 2.39 -0.31 5.33
N VAL A 82 3.43 -0.51 4.52
CA VAL A 82 4.79 -0.03 4.81
C VAL A 82 5.01 1.36 4.26
N THR A 83 4.69 1.58 2.98
CA THR A 83 4.93 2.84 2.27
C THR A 83 4.12 2.85 0.96
N PHE A 84 4.13 3.98 0.25
CA PHE A 84 3.56 4.09 -1.07
C PHE A 84 4.35 5.09 -1.94
N VAL A 85 4.08 5.04 -3.24
CA VAL A 85 4.45 6.06 -4.22
C VAL A 85 3.20 6.37 -5.02
N ALA A 86 2.86 7.65 -5.17
CA ALA A 86 1.75 8.10 -6.00
C ALA A 86 2.18 9.32 -6.80
N GLU A 87 1.50 9.58 -7.92
CA GLU A 87 1.60 10.88 -8.57
C GLU A 87 0.99 11.98 -7.68
N GLU A 88 1.59 13.18 -7.71
CA GLU A 88 1.04 14.33 -7.02
C GLU A 88 -0.38 14.65 -7.53
N PRO A 89 -1.34 14.94 -6.63
CA PRO A 89 -2.64 15.42 -7.05
C PRO A 89 -2.46 16.69 -7.88
N LYS A 90 -2.95 16.71 -9.13
CA LYS A 90 -2.94 17.95 -9.92
C LYS A 90 -3.68 19.04 -9.15
N SER A 91 -3.00 20.16 -8.88
CA SER A 91 -3.65 21.31 -8.26
C SER A 91 -4.81 21.76 -9.17
N ARG A 92 -6.01 21.92 -8.60
CA ARG A 92 -7.14 22.57 -9.28
C ARG A 92 -6.91 24.10 -9.34
N ASN A 93 -5.77 24.56 -9.83
CA ASN A 93 -5.52 25.98 -10.08
C ASN A 93 -5.52 26.21 -11.60
N GLY A 94 -6.73 26.33 -12.15
CA GLY A 94 -6.96 26.56 -13.58
C GLY A 94 -8.21 27.37 -13.89
N PHE A 95 -8.72 28.17 -12.94
CA PHE A 95 -9.66 29.25 -13.25
C PHE A 95 -8.91 30.57 -13.02
N LYS A 96 -8.34 31.10 -14.10
CA LYS A 96 -8.08 32.53 -14.26
C LYS A 96 -9.31 33.15 -14.91
#